data_AF-A0A2E5KH38-F1
#
_entry.id   AF-A0A2E5KH38-F1
#
_cell.length_a   1.000
_cell.length_b   1.000
_cell.length_c   1.000
_cell.angle_alpha   90.00
_cell.angle_beta   90.00
_cell.angle_gamma   90.00
#
_symmetry.space_group_name_H-M   'P 1'
#
loop_
_entity.id
_entity.type
_entity.pdbx_description
1 polymer ?
#
loop_
_entity_poly.entity_id
_entity_poly.type
_entity_poly.pdbx_seq_one_letter_code
_entity_poly.pdbx_strand_id
1 'polypeptide(L)'
;MISDYVIIYLAIVGISIISYWIFFILKNKIDKYYMRTHIIAELITAILLIISSISGRFEIILIAIGMLIYASINIIGKYVDERDRKMIVIIILNVVLLIILTNYLLVEVN
;
A
#
# COMPACT_ATOMS: atom_id res chain seq x y z
N MET A 1 12.51 -17.73 -7.31
CA MET A 1 12.65 -16.52 -8.16
C MET A 1 11.38 -15.74 -7.93
N ILE A 2 11.44 -14.49 -7.47
CA ILE A 2 10.19 -13.77 -7.13
C ILE A 2 9.28 -13.76 -8.35
N SER A 3 8.05 -14.23 -8.15
CA SER A 3 7.06 -14.37 -9.19
C SER A 3 6.78 -13.04 -9.90
N ASP A 4 6.76 -13.05 -11.24
CA ASP A 4 6.46 -11.87 -12.07
C ASP A 4 5.11 -11.24 -11.70
N TYR A 5 4.15 -12.06 -11.24
CA TYR A 5 2.85 -11.57 -10.76
C TYR A 5 2.97 -10.65 -9.55
N VAL A 6 3.91 -10.93 -8.63
CA VAL A 6 4.16 -10.08 -7.45
C VAL A 6 4.76 -8.75 -7.90
N ILE A 7 5.73 -8.79 -8.82
CA ILE A 7 6.35 -7.58 -9.37
C ILE A 7 5.32 -6.69 -10.06
N ILE A 8 4.47 -7.27 -10.91
CA ILE A 8 3.39 -6.55 -11.60
C ILE A 8 2.38 -5.98 -10.60
N TYR A 9 1.99 -6.76 -9.59
CA TYR A 9 1.08 -6.30 -8.53
C TYR A 9 1.63 -5.06 -7.80
N LEU A 10 2.89 -5.10 -7.36
CA LEU A 10 3.53 -3.99 -6.65
C LEU A 10 3.58 -2.72 -7.52
N ALA A 11 3.91 -2.85 -8.80
CA ALA A 11 3.91 -1.74 -9.75
C ALA A 11 2.51 -1.13 -9.91
N ILE A 12 1.48 -1.95 -10.13
CA ILE A 12 0.10 -1.50 -10.31
C ILE A 12 -0.41 -0.78 -9.07
N VAL A 13 -0.18 -1.33 -7.87
CA VAL A 13 -0.62 -0.72 -6.62
C VAL A 13 0.09 0.62 -6.39
N GLY A 14 1.42 0.69 -6.61
CA GLY A 14 2.16 1.94 -6.49
C GLY A 14 1.64 3.03 -7.44
N ILE A 15 1.44 2.70 -8.71
CA ILE A 15 0.89 3.64 -9.70
C ILE A 15 -0.53 4.09 -9.31
N SER A 16 -1.35 3.17 -8.80
CA SER A 16 -2.72 3.46 -8.38
C SER A 16 -2.77 4.44 -7.21
N ILE A 17 -1.91 4.27 -6.20
CA ILE A 17 -1.81 5.18 -5.05
C ILE A 17 -1.37 6.57 -5.50
N ILE A 18 -0.32 6.66 -6.34
CA ILE A 18 0.15 7.95 -6.87
C ILE A 18 -0.97 8.63 -7.66
N SER A 19 -1.62 7.89 -8.56
CA SER A 19 -2.70 8.43 -9.40
C SER A 19 -3.87 8.93 -8.57
N TYR A 20 -4.26 8.19 -7.53
CA TYR A 20 -5.29 8.61 -6.58
C TYR A 20 -4.94 9.93 -5.91
N TRP A 21 -3.72 10.05 -5.37
CA TRP A 21 -3.31 11.26 -4.65
C TRP A 21 -3.12 12.46 -5.55
N ILE A 22 -2.56 12.29 -6.75
CA ILE A 22 -2.47 13.37 -7.74
C ILE A 22 -3.87 13.93 -8.03
N PHE A 23 -4.82 13.05 -8.33
CA PHE A 23 -6.20 13.47 -8.62
C PHE A 23 -6.88 14.13 -7.41
N PHE A 24 -6.64 13.59 -6.21
CA PHE A 24 -7.19 14.14 -4.97
C PHE A 24 -6.65 15.56 -4.69
N ILE A 25 -5.34 15.78 -4.85
CA ILE A 25 -4.67 17.08 -4.65
C ILE A 25 -5.19 18.10 -5.66
N LEU A 26 -5.38 17.70 -6.92
CA LEU A 26 -5.89 18.60 -7.97
C LEU A 26 -7.33 19.07 -7.70
N LYS A 27 -8.14 18.25 -7.01
CA LYS A 27 -9.55 18.54 -6.74
C LYS A 27 -9.82 19.22 -5.40
N ASN A 28 -8.94 19.06 -4.41
CA ASN A 28 -9.22 19.45 -3.03
C ASN A 28 -8.18 20.42 -2.49
N LYS A 29 -8.61 21.41 -1.70
CA LYS A 29 -7.71 22.25 -0.90
C LYS A 29 -7.26 21.49 0.35
N ILE A 30 -5.95 21.36 0.54
CA ILE A 30 -5.36 20.59 1.64
C ILE A 30 -4.98 21.55 2.77
N ASP A 31 -5.92 21.77 3.68
CA ASP A 31 -5.79 22.78 4.74
C ASP A 31 -5.32 22.18 6.08
N LYS A 32 -5.51 20.87 6.29
CA LYS A 32 -5.14 20.19 7.55
C LYS A 32 -3.74 19.58 7.48
N TYR A 33 -2.91 19.83 8.51
CA TYR A 33 -1.56 19.26 8.62
C TYR A 33 -1.56 17.74 8.60
N TYR A 34 -2.47 17.11 9.34
CA TYR A 34 -2.68 15.65 9.34
C TYR A 34 -2.88 15.08 7.93
N MET A 35 -3.63 15.79 7.08
CA MET A 35 -3.88 15.33 5.71
C MET A 35 -2.61 15.38 4.86
N ARG A 36 -1.77 16.41 5.05
CA ARG A 36 -0.49 16.54 4.35
C ARG A 36 0.46 15.41 4.73
N THR A 37 0.59 15.10 6.02
CA THR A 37 1.47 14.03 6.49
C THR A 37 0.98 12.65 6.03
N HIS A 38 -0.33 12.43 6.01
CA HIS A 38 -0.91 11.20 5.46
C HIS A 38 -0.60 11.04 3.96
N ILE A 39 -0.79 12.09 3.15
CA ILE A 39 -0.47 12.08 1.71
C ILE A 39 1.02 11.78 1.49
N ILE A 40 1.91 12.39 2.26
CA ILE A 40 3.36 12.15 2.14
C ILE A 40 3.69 10.68 2.46
N ALA A 41 3.13 10.11 3.53
CA ALA A 41 3.37 8.72 3.89
C ALA A 41 2.89 7.74 2.81
N GLU A 42 1.72 8.00 2.22
CA GLU A 42 1.17 7.18 1.14
C GLU A 42 2.00 7.30 -0.16
N LEU A 43 2.48 8.50 -0.49
CA LEU A 43 3.38 8.70 -1.64
C LEU A 43 4.73 8.00 -1.44
N ILE A 44 5.30 8.04 -0.24
CA ILE A 44 6.53 7.29 0.09
C ILE A 44 6.28 5.78 -0.08
N THR A 45 5.14 5.29 0.42
CA THR A 45 4.74 3.88 0.27
C THR A 45 4.64 3.50 -1.20
N ALA A 46 4.01 4.34 -2.02
CA ALA A 46 3.86 4.10 -3.45
C ALA A 46 5.19 4.10 -4.20
N ILE A 47 6.10 5.02 -3.87
CA ILE A 47 7.45 5.07 -4.44
C ILE A 47 8.22 3.79 -4.07
N LEU A 48 8.14 3.34 -2.82
CA LEU A 48 8.77 2.09 -2.38
C LEU A 48 8.23 0.88 -3.15
N LEU A 49 6.92 0.81 -3.38
CA LEU A 49 6.31 -0.25 -4.18
C LEU A 49 6.84 -0.25 -5.62
N ILE A 50 6.96 0.90 -6.27
CA ILE A 50 7.51 1.01 -7.63
C ILE A 50 8.99 0.64 -7.65
N ILE A 51 9.81 1.16 -6.73
CA ILE A 51 11.24 0.82 -6.65
C ILE A 51 11.42 -0.68 -6.39
N SER A 52 10.58 -1.28 -5.54
CA SER A 52 10.61 -2.72 -5.28
C SER A 52 10.31 -3.54 -6.53
N SER A 53 9.34 -3.12 -7.35
CA SER A 53 8.99 -3.78 -8.61
C SER A 53 10.11 -3.70 -9.66
N ILE A 54 10.81 -2.58 -9.74
CA ILE A 54 11.91 -2.40 -10.71
C ILE A 54 13.16 -3.16 -10.27
N SER A 55 13.48 -3.10 -8.97
CA SER A 55 14.71 -3.72 -8.45
C SER A 55 14.62 -5.23 -8.34
N GLY A 56 13.42 -5.78 -8.09
CA GLY A 56 13.23 -7.20 -7.82
C GLY A 56 13.95 -7.72 -6.57
N ARG A 57 14.51 -6.83 -5.74
CA ARG A 57 15.25 -7.20 -4.54
C ARG A 57 14.29 -7.59 -3.43
N PHE A 58 14.49 -8.78 -2.88
CA PHE A 58 13.62 -9.37 -1.88
C PHE A 58 13.43 -8.48 -0.64
N GLU A 59 14.51 -7.88 -0.14
CA GLU A 59 14.48 -7.03 1.05
C GLU A 59 13.65 -5.77 0.82
N ILE A 60 13.76 -5.18 -0.38
CA ILE A 60 13.01 -3.97 -0.76
C ILE A 60 11.53 -4.32 -0.94
N ILE A 61 11.23 -5.49 -1.49
CA ILE A 61 9.85 -5.99 -1.64
C ILE A 61 9.20 -6.21 -0.27
N LEU A 62 9.91 -6.81 0.69
CA LEU A 62 9.40 -6.99 2.05
C LEU A 62 9.14 -5.64 2.75
N ILE A 63 10.04 -4.67 2.59
CA ILE A 63 9.85 -3.31 3.14
C ILE A 63 8.60 -2.66 2.51
N ALA A 64 8.45 -2.75 1.19
CA ALA A 64 7.33 -2.14 0.48
C ALA A 64 5.98 -2.78 0.85
N ILE A 65 5.91 -4.11 0.95
CA ILE A 65 4.71 -4.83 1.41
C ILE A 65 4.41 -4.48 2.88
N GLY A 66 5.43 -4.40 3.73
CA GLY A 66 5.27 -3.99 5.13
C GLY A 66 4.66 -2.60 5.26
N MET A 67 5.14 -1.64 4.46
CA MET A 67 4.56 -0.29 4.40
C MET A 67 3.12 -0.29 3.90
N LEU A 68 2.78 -1.12 2.91
CA LEU A 68 1.42 -1.25 2.39
C LEU A 68 0.46 -1.86 3.43
N ILE A 69 0.92 -2.85 4.22
CA ILE A 69 0.17 -3.40 5.35
C ILE A 69 -0.07 -2.31 6.40
N TYR A 70 0.98 -1.58 6.78
CA TYR A 70 0.88 -0.49 7.75
C TYR A 70 -0.13 0.58 7.30
N ALA A 71 -0.04 1.04 6.05
CA ALA A 71 -0.96 2.02 5.48
C ALA A 71 -2.41 1.51 5.52
N SER A 72 -2.62 0.24 5.13
CA SER A 72 -3.94 -0.41 5.17
C SER A 72 -4.51 -0.43 6.58
N ILE A 73 -3.74 -0.83 7.59
CA ILE A 73 -4.21 -0.86 8.98
C ILE A 73 -4.51 0.55 9.49
N ASN A 74 -3.63 1.52 9.20
CA ASN A 74 -3.74 2.89 9.68
C ASN A 74 -5.03 3.58 9.18
N ILE A 75 -5.50 3.26 7.98
CA ILE A 75 -6.73 3.88 7.43
C ILE A 75 -8.03 3.22 7.92
N ILE A 76 -7.99 2.04 8.56
CA ILE A 76 -9.19 1.36 9.07
C ILE A 76 -9.96 2.27 10.05
N GLY A 77 -9.26 2.94 10.97
CA GLY A 77 -9.88 3.79 11.99
C GLY A 77 -10.82 4.85 11.41
N LYS A 78 -10.40 5.48 10.30
CA LYS A 78 -11.23 6.43 9.56
C LYS A 78 -12.55 5.80 9.11
N TYR A 79 -12.51 4.62 8.49
CA TYR A 79 -13.72 3.97 7.97
C TYR A 79 -14.62 3.40 9.08
N VAL A 80 -14.04 3.08 10.24
CA VAL A 80 -14.80 2.77 11.46
C VAL A 80 -15.60 3.99 11.90
N ASP A 81 -14.98 5.17 11.96
CA ASP A 81 -15.64 6.42 12.34
C ASP A 81 -16.73 6.82 11.33
N GLU A 82 -16.47 6.62 10.04
CA GLU A 82 -17.43 6.86 8.94
C GLU A 82 -18.54 5.79 8.85
N ARG A 83 -18.47 4.72 9.66
CA ARG A 83 -19.37 3.56 9.63
C ARG A 83 -19.43 2.85 8.27
N ASP A 84 -18.40 2.97 7.45
CA ASP A 84 -18.31 2.31 6.14
C ASP A 84 -17.84 0.85 6.31
N ARG A 85 -18.78 -0.02 6.64
CA ARG A 85 -18.52 -1.46 6.83
C ARG A 85 -17.96 -2.15 5.59
N LYS A 86 -18.31 -1.69 4.39
CA LYS A 86 -17.84 -2.32 3.15
C LYS A 86 -16.35 -2.09 2.99
N MET A 87 -15.91 -0.85 3.19
CA MET A 87 -14.50 -0.51 3.07
C MET A 87 -13.66 -1.18 4.16
N ILE A 88 -14.17 -1.26 5.39
CA ILE A 88 -13.50 -1.98 6.49
C ILE A 88 -13.24 -3.44 6.10
N VAL A 89 -14.25 -4.14 5.57
CA VAL A 89 -14.10 -5.55 5.15
C VAL A 89 -13.07 -5.68 4.02
N ILE A 90 -13.12 -4.80 3.03
CA ILE A 90 -12.14 -4.80 1.92
C ILE A 90 -10.72 -4.65 2.45
N ILE A 91 -10.50 -3.72 3.38
CA ILE A 91 -9.18 -3.47 3.95
C ILE A 91 -8.69 -4.68 4.77
N ILE A 92 -9.56 -5.28 5.60
CA ILE A 92 -9.20 -6.48 6.38
C ILE A 92 -8.79 -7.62 5.44
N LEU A 93 -9.58 -7.86 4.38
CA LEU A 93 -9.24 -8.88 3.39
C LEU A 93 -7.91 -8.58 2.69
N ASN A 94 -7.66 -7.31 2.34
CA ASN A 94 -6.39 -6.89 1.75
C ASN A 94 -5.20 -7.18 2.70
N VAL A 95 -5.32 -6.82 3.98
CA VAL A 95 -4.27 -7.09 4.98
C VAL A 95 -4.02 -8.59 5.13
N VAL A 96 -5.07 -9.41 5.21
CA VAL A 96 -4.93 -10.89 5.30
C VAL A 96 -4.21 -11.44 4.05
N LEU A 97 -4.59 -11.00 2.86
CA LEU A 97 -3.95 -11.41 1.61
C LEU A 97 -2.47 -11.01 1.57
N LEU A 98 -2.13 -9.80 2.00
CA LEU A 98 -0.75 -9.33 2.06
C LEU A 98 0.10 -10.12 3.07
N ILE A 99 -0.48 -10.53 4.21
CA ILE A 99 0.20 -11.40 5.18
C ILE A 99 0.47 -12.79 4.57
N ILE A 100 -0.51 -13.38 3.90
CA ILE A 100 -0.34 -14.67 3.21
C ILE A 100 0.74 -14.57 2.13
N LEU A 101 0.71 -13.51 1.32
CA LEU A 101 1.73 -13.25 0.31
C LEU A 101 3.13 -13.11 0.92
N THR A 102 3.26 -12.37 2.01
CA THR A 102 4.53 -12.19 2.72
C THR A 102 5.06 -13.52 3.24
N ASN A 103 4.20 -14.36 3.81
CA ASN A 103 4.58 -15.69 4.30
C ASN A 103 5.05 -16.60 3.15
N TYR A 104 4.31 -16.61 2.04
CA TYR A 104 4.69 -17.36 0.84
C TYR A 104 6.08 -16.94 0.33
N LEU A 105 6.33 -15.63 0.24
CA LEU A 105 7.63 -15.08 -0.19
C LEU A 105 8.78 -15.47 0.76
N LEU A 106 8.53 -15.49 2.08
CA LEU A 106 9.53 -15.92 3.07
C LEU A 106 9.85 -17.41 2.99
N VAL A 107 8.86 -18.26 2.67
CA VAL A 107 9.07 -19.70 2.49
C VAL A 107 9.84 -19.99 1.20
N GLU A 108 9.56 -19.28 0.11
CA GLU A 108 10.24 -19.52 -1.19
C GLU A 108 11.75 -19.19 -1.17
N VAL A 109 12.18 -18.33 -0.25
CA VAL A 109 13.58 -17.87 -0.15
C VAL A 109 14.43 -18.72 0.82
N ASN A 110 13.80 -19.51 1.70
CA ASN A 110 14.48 -20.44 2.61
C ASN A 110 14.62 -21.85 2.00
#